data_AF-A0A357NFU6-F1
#
_entry.id   AF-A0A357NFU6-F1
#
_cell.length_a   1.000
_cell.length_b   1.000
_cell.length_c   1.000
_cell.angle_alpha   90.00
_cell.angle_beta   90.00
_cell.angle_gamma   90.00
#
_symmetry.space_group_name_H-M   'P 1'
#
loop_
_entity.id
_entity.type
_entity.pdbx_description
1 polymer ?
#
loop_
_entity_poly.entity_id
_entity_poly.type
_entity_poly.pdbx_seq_one_letter_code
_entity_poly.pdbx_strand_id
1 'polypeptide(L)'
;MNGRRILVAGGMLLVFAGLAYAAFYTLFLAPSLAVQRLNSLEMALGMALNGQGEMARGYAREAAALAHRQLVHGLVFGQLLGGGLTALAVSSFIRALALKKKWERILAYLLVLGGAVSAAGFFAQLPGS
;
A
#
# COMPACT_ATOMS: atom_id res chain seq x y z
N MET A 1 -20.69 -7.05 21.28
CA MET A 1 -19.28 -7.21 20.86
C MET A 1 -18.40 -6.20 21.60
N ASN A 2 -17.30 -6.62 22.25
CA ASN A 2 -16.39 -5.74 22.99
C ASN A 2 -15.39 -5.05 22.05
N GLY A 3 -15.03 -3.78 22.30
CA GLY A 3 -14.09 -3.01 21.46
C GLY A 3 -12.74 -3.71 21.25
N ARG A 4 -12.24 -4.39 22.30
CA ARG A 4 -11.05 -5.25 22.21
C ARG A 4 -11.16 -6.35 21.14
N ARG A 5 -12.32 -7.01 21.00
CA ARG A 5 -12.50 -8.05 19.96
C ARG A 5 -12.47 -7.45 18.56
N ILE A 6 -13.00 -6.23 18.38
CA ILE A 6 -12.98 -5.51 17.11
C ILE A 6 -11.53 -5.16 16.74
N LEU A 7 -10.76 -4.62 17.68
CA LEU A 7 -9.34 -4.29 17.45
C LEU A 7 -8.49 -5.51 17.14
N VAL A 8 -8.69 -6.63 17.84
CA VAL A 8 -7.93 -7.86 17.57
C VAL A 8 -8.31 -8.46 16.22
N ALA A 9 -9.61 -8.63 15.96
CA ALA A 9 -10.07 -9.22 14.70
C ALA A 9 -9.74 -8.32 13.50
N GLY A 10 -10.00 -7.01 13.60
CA GLY A 10 -9.71 -6.05 12.56
C GLY A 10 -8.20 -5.83 12.36
N GLY A 11 -7.43 -5.79 13.45
CA GLY A 11 -5.98 -5.69 13.40
C GLY A 11 -5.33 -6.92 12.75
N MET A 12 -5.75 -8.14 13.13
CA MET A 12 -5.32 -9.36 12.47
C MET A 12 -5.70 -9.37 10.99
N LEU A 13 -6.93 -8.97 10.65
CA LEU A 13 -7.39 -8.90 9.27
C LEU A 13 -6.54 -7.94 8.43
N LEU A 14 -6.19 -6.77 8.96
CA LEU A 14 -5.28 -5.83 8.31
C LEU A 14 -3.87 -6.40 8.13
N VAL A 15 -3.34 -7.09 9.15
CA VAL A 15 -2.02 -7.77 9.05
C VAL A 15 -2.04 -8.85 7.98
N PHE A 16 -3.05 -9.73 7.98
CA PHE A 16 -3.18 -10.78 6.98
C PHE A 16 -3.39 -10.23 5.57
N ALA A 17 -4.20 -9.17 5.43
CA ALA A 17 -4.38 -8.48 4.16
C ALA A 17 -3.05 -7.86 3.67
N GLY A 18 -2.29 -7.24 4.57
CA GLY A 18 -0.96 -6.72 4.28
C GLY A 18 -0.01 -7.82 3.80
N LEU A 19 0.10 -8.93 4.53
CA LEU A 19 0.96 -10.06 4.15
C LEU A 19 0.55 -10.69 2.82
N ALA A 20 -0.74 -10.91 2.61
CA ALA A 20 -1.28 -11.44 1.36
C ALA A 20 -0.96 -10.48 0.19
N TYR A 21 -1.13 -9.18 0.41
CA TYR A 21 -0.79 -8.17 -0.57
C TYR A 21 0.71 -8.09 -0.87
N ALA A 22 1.56 -8.19 0.15
CA ALA A 22 3.01 -8.25 -0.04
C ALA A 22 3.42 -9.47 -0.85
N ALA A 23 2.87 -10.65 -0.55
CA ALA A 23 3.13 -11.86 -1.31
C ALA A 23 2.66 -11.72 -2.77
N PHE A 24 1.47 -11.16 -2.99
CA PHE A 24 0.96 -10.88 -4.33
C PHE A 24 1.86 -9.89 -5.08
N TYR A 25 2.25 -8.80 -4.43
CA TYR A 25 3.12 -7.78 -5.01
C TYR A 25 4.49 -8.34 -5.37
N THR A 26 5.14 -9.07 -4.47
CA THR A 26 6.50 -9.60 -4.70
C THR A 26 6.52 -10.71 -5.75
N LEU A 27 5.52 -11.59 -5.77
CA LEU A 27 5.51 -12.75 -6.67
C LEU A 27 5.02 -12.41 -8.09
N PHE A 28 4.06 -11.49 -8.22
CA PHE A 28 3.40 -11.25 -9.51
C PHE A 28 3.65 -9.84 -10.05
N LEU A 29 3.48 -8.82 -9.21
CA LEU A 29 3.41 -7.44 -9.69
C LEU A 29 4.79 -6.80 -9.85
N ALA A 30 5.68 -6.97 -8.87
CA ALA A 30 7.02 -6.39 -8.88
C ALA A 30 7.89 -6.90 -10.03
N PRO A 31 7.93 -8.21 -10.37
CA PRO A 31 8.70 -8.70 -11.52
C PRO A 31 8.16 -8.14 -12.84
N SER A 32 6.84 -8.11 -13.01
CA SER A 32 6.20 -7.57 -14.21
C SER A 32 6.51 -6.08 -14.41
N LEU A 33 6.39 -5.28 -13.34
CA LEU A 33 6.74 -3.85 -13.38
C LEU A 33 8.24 -3.62 -13.64
N ALA A 34 9.12 -4.49 -13.11
CA ALA A 34 10.55 -4.38 -13.34
C ALA A 34 10.91 -4.65 -14.81
N VAL A 35 10.34 -5.69 -15.41
CA VAL A 35 10.53 -6.01 -16.84
C VAL A 35 9.99 -4.89 -17.73
N GLN A 36 8.78 -4.39 -17.47
CA GLN A 36 8.22 -3.28 -18.24
C GLN A 36 9.11 -2.03 -18.15
N ARG A 37 9.61 -1.71 -16.95
CA ARG A 37 10.49 -0.55 -16.73
C ARG A 37 11.82 -0.70 -17.47
N LEU A 38 12.42 -1.89 -17.44
CA LEU A 38 13.64 -2.19 -18.20
C LEU A 38 13.41 -2.00 -19.69
N ASN A 39 12.32 -2.56 -20.24
CA ASN A 39 11.98 -2.40 -21.65
C ASN A 39 11.79 -0.94 -22.06
N SER A 40 11.09 -0.13 -21.25
CA SER A 40 10.94 1.31 -21.51
C SER A 40 12.28 2.05 -21.46
N LEU A 41 13.20 1.68 -20.56
CA LEU A 41 14.54 2.28 -20.52
C LEU A 41 15.39 1.88 -21.73
N GLU A 42 15.33 0.62 -22.16
CA GLU A 42 16.02 0.14 -23.36
C GLU A 42 15.51 0.86 -24.61
N MET A 43 14.19 1.03 -24.76
CA MET A 43 13.62 1.80 -25.86
C MET A 43 14.01 3.27 -25.78
N ALA A 44 14.00 3.88 -24.59
CA ALA A 44 14.43 5.27 -24.41
C ALA A 44 15.89 5.48 -24.87
N LEU A 45 16.79 4.56 -24.48
CA LEU A 45 18.19 4.59 -24.89
C LEU A 45 18.34 4.36 -26.40
N GLY A 46 17.64 3.38 -26.97
CA GLY A 46 17.66 3.11 -28.41
C GLY A 46 17.21 4.31 -29.23
N MET A 47 16.10 4.95 -28.84
CA MET A 47 15.60 6.15 -29.50
C MET A 47 16.54 7.34 -29.34
N ALA A 48 17.17 7.51 -28.17
CA ALA A 48 18.15 8.56 -27.93
C ALA A 48 19.39 8.41 -28.82
N LEU A 49 19.92 7.17 -28.94
CA LEU A 49 21.06 6.86 -29.80
C LEU A 49 20.75 7.08 -31.30
N ASN A 50 19.50 6.89 -31.71
CA ASN A 50 19.02 7.15 -33.07
C ASN A 50 18.67 8.63 -33.33
N GLY A 51 18.96 9.54 -32.39
CA GLY A 51 18.67 10.97 -32.51
C GLY A 51 17.18 11.34 -32.34
N GLN A 52 16.33 10.37 -31.98
CA GLN A 52 14.88 10.55 -31.80
C GLN A 52 14.56 11.01 -30.37
N GLY A 53 15.03 12.20 -30.01
CA GLY A 53 14.98 12.72 -28.63
C GLY A 53 13.56 12.85 -28.04
N GLU A 54 12.56 13.24 -28.83
CA GLU A 54 11.17 13.33 -28.37
C GLU A 54 10.60 11.96 -27.98
N MET A 55 10.82 10.92 -28.80
CA MET A 55 10.39 9.56 -28.49
C MET A 55 11.15 8.98 -27.29
N ALA A 56 12.46 9.24 -27.19
CA ALA A 56 13.26 8.84 -26.04
C ALA A 56 12.71 9.42 -24.72
N ARG A 57 12.30 10.68 -24.72
CA ARG A 57 11.66 11.33 -23.55
C ARG A 57 10.32 10.69 -23.21
N GLY A 58 9.53 10.28 -24.20
CA GLY A 58 8.28 9.54 -24.00
C GLY A 58 8.51 8.27 -23.19
N TYR A 59 9.39 7.40 -23.67
CA TYR A 59 9.74 6.15 -22.99
C TYR A 59 10.40 6.36 -21.61
N ALA A 60 11.21 7.41 -21.44
CA ALA A 60 11.78 7.76 -20.15
C ALA A 60 10.70 8.17 -19.12
N ARG A 61 9.65 8.89 -19.55
CA ARG A 61 8.50 9.22 -18.71
C ARG A 61 7.70 7.99 -18.32
N GLU A 62 7.50 7.05 -19.25
CA GLU A 62 6.86 5.77 -18.94
C GLU A 62 7.65 4.97 -17.90
N ALA A 63 8.97 4.88 -18.04
CA ALA A 63 9.83 4.24 -17.06
C ALA A 63 9.73 4.90 -15.68
N ALA A 64 9.65 6.23 -15.62
CA ALA A 64 9.44 6.97 -14.38
C ALA A 64 8.05 6.70 -13.77
N ALA A 65 7.00 6.62 -14.59
CA ALA A 65 5.65 6.27 -14.13
C ALA A 65 5.60 4.85 -13.54
N LEU A 66 6.26 3.88 -14.18
CA LEU A 66 6.38 2.51 -13.67
C LEU A 66 7.15 2.45 -12.34
N ALA A 67 8.24 3.21 -12.21
CA ALA A 67 8.97 3.34 -10.95
C ALA A 67 8.10 3.94 -9.82
N HIS A 68 7.28 4.94 -10.16
CA HIS A 68 6.33 5.52 -9.20
C HIS A 68 5.26 4.50 -8.76
N ARG A 69 4.71 3.71 -9.70
CA ARG A 69 3.77 2.63 -9.36
C ARG A 69 4.39 1.60 -8.40
N GLN A 70 5.63 1.19 -8.64
CA GLN A 70 6.35 0.29 -7.72
C GLN A 70 6.46 0.85 -6.29
N LEU A 71 6.79 2.15 -6.16
CA LEU A 71 6.87 2.80 -4.85
C LEU A 71 5.51 2.81 -4.13
N VAL A 72 4.44 3.19 -4.83
CA VAL A 72 3.09 3.25 -4.24
C VAL A 72 2.64 1.86 -3.77
N HIS A 73 2.85 0.82 -4.57
CA HIS A 73 2.54 -0.55 -4.16
C HIS A 73 3.34 -1.00 -2.93
N GLY A 74 4.61 -0.61 -2.82
CA GLY A 74 5.41 -0.87 -1.62
C GLY A 74 4.85 -0.21 -0.35
N LEU A 75 4.30 1.00 -0.48
CA LEU A 75 3.73 1.75 0.65
C LEU A 75 2.38 1.19 1.13
N VAL A 76 1.56 0.65 0.23
CA VAL A 76 0.27 0.01 0.57
C VAL A 76 0.44 -1.10 1.60
N PHE A 77 1.44 -1.96 1.40
CA PHE A 77 1.79 -3.01 2.36
C PHE A 77 2.14 -2.41 3.74
N GLY A 78 2.99 -1.38 3.76
CA GLY A 78 3.41 -0.71 4.98
C GLY A 78 2.23 -0.13 5.77
N GLN A 79 1.25 0.46 5.09
CA GLN A 79 0.05 1.00 5.75
C GLN A 79 -0.86 -0.08 6.31
N LEU A 80 -1.07 -1.18 5.60
CA LEU A 80 -1.88 -2.30 6.09
C LEU A 80 -1.25 -2.95 7.33
N LEU A 81 0.06 -3.20 7.29
CA LEU A 81 0.77 -3.71 8.46
C LEU A 81 0.80 -2.70 9.61
N GLY A 82 1.11 -1.44 9.33
CA GLY A 82 1.14 -0.39 10.34
C GLY A 82 -0.22 -0.20 11.02
N GLY A 83 -1.30 -0.14 10.25
CA GLY A 83 -2.68 -0.09 10.75
C GLY A 83 -3.07 -1.33 11.56
N GLY A 84 -2.65 -2.51 11.10
CA GLY A 84 -2.92 -3.76 11.81
C GLY A 84 -2.18 -3.87 13.15
N LEU A 85 -0.88 -3.57 13.16
CA LEU A 85 -0.04 -3.59 14.36
C LEU A 85 -0.45 -2.53 15.37
N THR A 86 -0.81 -1.32 14.92
CA THR A 86 -1.33 -0.27 15.81
C THR A 86 -2.67 -0.67 16.43
N ALA A 87 -3.59 -1.25 15.65
CA ALA A 87 -4.85 -1.77 16.20
C ALA A 87 -4.61 -2.88 17.25
N LEU A 88 -3.67 -3.79 17.01
CA LEU A 88 -3.29 -4.84 17.97
C LEU A 88 -2.63 -4.27 19.23
N ALA A 89 -1.73 -3.30 19.08
CA ALA A 89 -1.10 -2.62 20.20
C ALA A 89 -2.16 -1.93 21.07
N VAL A 90 -3.05 -1.14 20.47
CA VAL A 90 -4.15 -0.47 21.19
C VAL A 90 -5.07 -1.48 21.88
N SER A 91 -5.30 -2.65 21.28
CA SER A 91 -6.11 -3.71 21.90
C SER A 91 -5.56 -4.22 23.24
N SER A 92 -4.24 -4.11 23.43
CA SER A 92 -3.56 -4.54 24.66
C SER A 92 -3.72 -3.51 25.77
N PHE A 93 -3.82 -2.22 25.42
CA PHE A 93 -3.95 -1.11 26.37
C PHE A 93 -5.38 -0.60 26.55
N ILE A 94 -6.34 -1.03 25.72
CA ILE A 94 -7.71 -0.48 25.75
C ILE A 94 -8.41 -0.62 27.11
N ARG A 95 -8.07 -1.66 27.88
CA ARG A 95 -8.60 -1.85 29.24
C ARG A 95 -8.06 -0.84 30.25
N ALA A 96 -6.85 -0.33 30.05
CA ALA A 96 -6.25 0.68 30.93
C ALA A 96 -6.85 2.08 30.71
N LEU A 97 -7.45 2.31 29.54
CA LEU A 97 -8.05 3.61 29.18
C LEU A 97 -9.37 3.92 29.91
N ALA A 98 -9.96 2.97 30.65
CA ALA A 98 -11.20 3.14 31.42
C ALA A 98 -12.35 3.83 30.65
N LEU A 99 -12.41 3.64 29.33
CA LEU A 99 -13.38 4.31 28.46
C LEU A 99 -14.77 3.69 28.60
N LYS A 100 -15.82 4.51 28.40
CA LYS A 100 -17.18 3.96 28.24
C LYS A 100 -17.20 3.03 27.02
N LYS A 101 -17.92 1.90 27.12
CA LYS A 101 -18.05 0.88 26.05
C LYS A 101 -18.41 1.46 24.67
N LYS A 102 -19.17 2.56 24.61
CA LYS A 102 -19.51 3.26 23.35
C LYS A 102 -18.25 3.83 22.68
N TRP A 103 -17.40 4.51 23.44
CA TRP A 103 -16.17 5.14 22.95
C TRP A 103 -15.11 4.11 22.56
N GLU A 104 -14.98 3.01 23.31
CA GLU A 104 -14.10 1.90 22.92
C GLU A 104 -14.44 1.33 21.53
N ARG A 105 -15.74 1.19 21.22
CA ARG A 105 -16.19 0.68 19.91
C ARG A 105 -15.92 1.68 18.80
N ILE A 106 -16.22 2.96 19.04
CA ILE A 106 -15.96 4.02 18.05
C ILE A 106 -14.47 4.06 17.73
N LEU A 107 -13.60 4.09 18.75
CA LEU A 107 -12.15 4.07 18.57
C LEU A 107 -11.68 2.83 17.80
N ALA A 108 -12.23 1.66 18.13
CA ALA A 108 -11.89 0.42 17.45
C ALA A 108 -12.23 0.45 15.96
N TYR A 109 -13.44 0.93 15.60
CA TYR A 109 -13.81 1.09 14.20
C TYR A 109 -12.97 2.14 13.50
N LEU A 110 -12.65 3.25 14.16
CA LEU A 110 -11.89 4.35 13.57
C LEU A 110 -10.46 3.92 13.24
N LEU A 111 -9.82 3.12 14.11
CA LEU A 111 -8.50 2.55 13.85
C LEU A 111 -8.50 1.54 12.70
N VAL A 112 -9.45 0.60 12.71
CA VAL A 112 -9.51 -0.46 11.68
C VAL A 112 -9.89 0.12 10.32
N LEU A 113 -10.91 0.98 10.27
CA LEU A 113 -11.31 1.66 9.03
C LEU A 113 -10.25 2.67 8.59
N GLY A 114 -9.63 3.40 9.52
CA GLY A 114 -8.55 4.33 9.20
C GLY A 114 -7.36 3.64 8.55
N GLY A 115 -6.96 2.47 9.06
CA GLY A 115 -5.91 1.64 8.45
C GLY A 115 -6.29 1.15 7.05
N ALA A 116 -7.52 0.67 6.86
CA ALA A 116 -8.01 0.22 5.56
C ALA A 116 -8.12 1.37 4.54
N VAL A 117 -8.69 2.51 4.95
CA VAL A 117 -8.89 3.70 4.10
C VAL A 117 -7.55 4.34 3.74
N SER A 118 -6.59 4.38 4.68
CA SER A 118 -5.24 4.87 4.39
C SER A 118 -4.56 4.04 3.31
N ALA A 119 -4.62 2.71 3.40
CA ALA A 119 -4.11 1.82 2.36
C ALA A 119 -4.84 2.00 1.01
N ALA A 120 -6.16 2.17 1.02
CA ALA A 120 -6.95 2.48 -0.17
C ALA A 120 -6.58 3.82 -0.80
N GLY A 121 -6.27 4.84 0.02
CA GLY A 121 -5.89 6.18 -0.43
C GLY A 121 -4.59 6.21 -1.24
N PHE A 122 -3.68 5.26 -1.02
CA PHE A 122 -2.48 5.12 -1.86
C PHE A 122 -2.81 4.66 -3.28
N PHE A 123 -3.86 3.86 -3.48
CA PHE A 123 -4.29 3.49 -4.84
C PHE A 123 -4.85 4.67 -5.62
N ALA A 124 -5.44 5.66 -4.95
CA ALA A 124 -5.90 6.89 -5.61
C ALA A 124 -4.74 7.79 -6.10
N GLN A 125 -3.51 7.55 -5.63
CA GLN A 125 -2.31 8.24 -6.09
C GLN A 125 -1.69 7.58 -7.33
N LEU A 126 -2.14 6.38 -7.72
CA LEU A 126 -1.69 5.76 -8.95
C LEU A 126 -2.27 6.56 -10.13
N PRO A 127 -1.45 7.14 -11.01
CA PRO A 127 -1.96 7.83 -12.19
C PRO A 127 -2.78 6.86 -13.02
N GLY A 128 -4.00 7.30 -13.36
CA GLY A 128 -5.07 6.53 -13.98
C GLY A 128 -4.54 5.54 -15.01
N SER A 129 -4.93 4.28 -14.82
CA SER A 129 -4.85 3.23 -15.85
C SER A 129 -5.54 3.67 -17.12
#